data_AF-A0A651HJQ3-F1
#
_entry.id   AF-A0A651HJQ3-F1
#
_cell.length_a   1.000
_cell.length_b   1.000
_cell.length_c   1.000
_cell.angle_alpha   90.00
_cell.angle_beta   90.00
_cell.angle_gamma   90.00
#
_symmetry.space_group_name_H-M   'P 1'
#
loop_
_entity.id
_entity.type
_entity.pdbx_description
1 polymer ?
#
loop_
_entity_poly.entity_id
_entity_poly.type
_entity_poly.pdbx_seq_one_letter_code
_entity_poly.pdbx_strand_id
1 'polypeptide(L)'
;IDIRNRLYQVDPNDEESYTELLTHFLRERDSANLVRLYTRRVDTRRDDYEARNNLALLSLLQNLNLGRAFTLAQDSFRHDRANPYYRTTYAFALLRQNRAGEALEIIEAIPTNQLREPNRALYYAAILAANERAEDARAYLGLVRPENLFPDEQRLHRTVQLQIEQLRN
;
A
#
# COMPACT_ATOMS: atom_id res chain seq x y z
N ILE A 1 -12.64 21.69 5.54
CA ILE A 1 -11.53 21.10 4.75
C ILE A 1 -10.65 22.18 4.13
N ASP A 2 -11.19 23.14 3.37
CA ASP A 2 -10.36 24.17 2.71
C ASP A 2 -9.49 25.02 3.64
N ILE A 3 -10.04 25.48 4.77
CA ILE A 3 -9.27 26.23 5.78
C ILE A 3 -8.13 25.36 6.32
N ARG A 4 -8.41 24.09 6.60
CA ARG A 4 -7.45 23.14 7.15
C ARG A 4 -6.33 22.80 6.16
N ASN A 5 -6.66 22.67 4.87
CA ASN A 5 -5.68 22.50 3.80
C ASN A 5 -4.75 23.72 3.71
N ARG A 6 -5.30 24.95 3.80
CA ARG A 6 -4.48 26.17 3.81
C ARG A 6 -3.57 26.24 5.04
N LEU A 7 -4.09 25.92 6.23
CA LEU A 7 -3.29 25.89 7.47
C LEU A 7 -2.13 24.91 7.35
N TYR A 8 -2.38 23.68 6.90
CA TYR A 8 -1.32 22.69 6.71
C TYR A 8 -0.30 23.06 5.62
N GLN A 9 -0.71 23.83 4.61
CA GLN A 9 0.22 24.36 3.60
C GLN A 9 1.20 25.36 4.22
N VAL A 10 0.72 26.20 5.15
CA VAL A 10 1.50 27.21 5.86
C VAL A 10 2.37 26.58 6.94
N ASP A 11 1.82 25.69 7.76
CA ASP A 11 2.53 24.95 8.79
C ASP A 11 2.34 23.43 8.62
N PRO A 12 3.31 22.74 7.98
CA PRO A 12 3.26 21.30 7.78
C PRO A 12 3.43 20.47 9.05
N ASN A 13 3.73 21.09 10.20
CA ASN A 13 3.83 20.43 11.49
C ASN A 13 2.52 20.53 12.30
N ASP A 14 1.48 21.17 11.75
CA ASP A 14 0.15 21.21 12.37
C ASP A 14 -0.49 19.80 12.35
N GLU A 15 -0.35 19.11 13.48
CA GLU A 15 -0.87 17.75 13.69
C GLU A 15 -2.40 17.68 13.66
N GLU A 16 -3.09 18.74 14.07
CA GLU A 16 -4.56 18.79 14.03
C GLU A 16 -5.02 18.86 12.57
N SER A 17 -4.39 19.74 11.78
CA SER A 17 -4.64 19.84 10.35
C SER A 17 -4.33 18.55 9.61
N TYR A 18 -3.19 17.93 9.90
CA TYR A 18 -2.84 16.64 9.32
C TYR A 18 -3.90 15.58 9.62
N THR A 19 -4.31 15.44 10.88
CA THR A 19 -5.26 14.40 11.32
C THR A 19 -6.64 14.55 10.68
N GLU A 20 -7.17 15.78 10.61
CA GLU A 20 -8.48 16.03 10.00
C GLU A 20 -8.46 15.80 8.49
N LEU A 21 -7.41 16.27 7.80
CA LEU A 21 -7.24 16.04 6.36
C LEU A 21 -7.09 14.55 6.06
N LEU A 22 -6.29 13.84 6.85
CA LEU A 22 -6.10 12.40 6.72
C LEU A 22 -7.44 11.67 6.86
N THR A 23 -8.19 11.96 7.91
CA THR A 23 -9.50 11.33 8.16
C THR A 23 -10.48 11.62 7.03
N HIS A 24 -10.52 12.86 6.55
CA HIS A 24 -11.37 13.24 5.42
C HIS A 24 -11.01 12.47 4.15
N PHE A 25 -9.74 12.47 3.74
CA PHE A 25 -9.32 11.81 2.50
C PHE A 25 -9.40 10.29 2.58
N LEU A 26 -9.19 9.68 3.75
CA LEU A 26 -9.44 8.24 3.95
C LEU A 26 -10.93 7.91 3.78
N ARG A 27 -11.82 8.72 4.35
CA ARG A 27 -13.28 8.53 4.25
C ARG A 27 -13.77 8.66 2.81
N GLU A 28 -13.27 9.63 2.06
CA GLU A 28 -13.60 9.83 0.64
C GLU A 28 -12.84 8.87 -0.30
N ARG A 29 -11.91 8.08 0.23
CA ARG A 29 -10.98 7.23 -0.54
C ARG A 29 -10.21 8.03 -1.61
N ASP A 30 -9.88 9.27 -1.30
CA ASP A 30 -9.19 10.20 -2.18
C ASP A 30 -7.68 9.98 -2.14
N SER A 31 -7.25 8.96 -2.88
CA SER A 31 -5.85 8.56 -2.93
C SER A 31 -4.93 9.63 -3.52
N ALA A 32 -5.44 10.52 -4.38
CA ALA A 32 -4.66 11.60 -4.95
C ALA A 32 -4.31 12.67 -3.90
N ASN A 33 -5.28 13.06 -3.07
CA ASN A 33 -5.02 13.99 -1.97
C ASN A 33 -4.23 13.34 -0.82
N LEU A 34 -4.41 12.04 -0.57
CA LEU A 34 -3.55 11.30 0.38
C LEU A 34 -2.08 11.32 -0.04
N VAL A 35 -1.77 11.09 -1.32
CA VAL A 35 -0.38 11.18 -1.82
C VAL A 35 0.21 12.56 -1.56
N ARG A 36 -0.55 13.64 -1.85
CA ARG A 36 -0.10 15.01 -1.59
C ARG A 36 0.15 15.26 -0.09
N LEU A 37 -0.79 14.83 0.76
CA LEU A 37 -0.70 14.97 2.21
C LEU A 37 0.53 14.25 2.78
N TYR A 38 0.71 12.97 2.43
CA TYR A 38 1.84 12.19 2.89
C TYR A 38 3.18 12.66 2.31
N THR A 39 3.22 13.14 1.07
CA THR A 39 4.44 13.74 0.49
C THR A 39 4.93 14.89 1.36
N ARG A 40 4.03 15.83 1.68
CA ARG A 40 4.34 16.99 2.54
C ARG A 40 4.77 16.55 3.94
N ARG A 41 4.10 15.54 4.52
CA ARG A 41 4.44 14.97 5.84
C ARG A 41 5.84 14.37 5.85
N VAL A 42 6.17 13.54 4.86
CA VAL A 42 7.48 12.87 4.77
C VAL A 42 8.62 13.85 4.47
N ASP A 43 8.36 14.89 3.68
CA ASP A 43 9.36 15.92 3.38
C ASP A 43 9.72 16.78 4.61
N THR A 44 8.81 16.90 5.57
CA THR A 44 8.96 17.73 6.78
C THR A 44 9.36 16.91 8.00
N ARG A 45 8.83 15.69 8.13
CA ARG A 45 9.07 14.77 9.24
C ARG A 45 9.72 13.49 8.76
N ARG A 46 11.06 13.48 8.81
CA ARG A 46 11.85 12.35 8.32
C ARG A 46 11.68 11.10 9.20
N ASP A 47 11.25 11.18 10.44
CA ASP A 47 11.10 10.02 11.34
C ASP A 47 9.70 9.38 11.29
N ASP A 48 8.77 9.91 10.50
CA ASP A 48 7.41 9.38 10.36
C ASP A 48 7.38 8.16 9.41
N TYR A 49 7.80 7.00 9.90
CA TYR A 49 7.86 5.76 9.12
C TYR A 49 6.49 5.22 8.69
N GLU A 50 5.42 5.61 9.38
CA GLU A 50 4.05 5.29 8.99
C GLU A 50 3.64 6.11 7.75
N ALA A 51 3.84 7.43 7.76
CA ALA A 51 3.60 8.27 6.60
C ALA A 51 4.48 7.86 5.40
N ARG A 52 5.74 7.47 5.65
CA ARG A 52 6.64 6.93 4.61
C ARG A 52 6.09 5.65 3.99
N ASN A 53 5.62 4.71 4.81
CA ASN A 53 5.02 3.46 4.35
C ASN A 53 3.77 3.73 3.51
N ASN A 54 2.87 4.58 4.00
CA ASN A 54 1.61 4.87 3.33
C ASN A 54 1.84 5.63 2.02
N LEU A 55 2.80 6.56 1.99
CA LEU A 55 3.24 7.22 0.76
C LEU A 55 3.81 6.22 -0.24
N ALA A 56 4.66 5.29 0.21
CA ALA A 56 5.25 4.27 -0.64
C ALA A 56 4.15 3.40 -1.28
N LEU A 57 3.20 2.90 -0.49
CA LEU A 57 2.12 2.06 -0.97
C LEU A 57 1.28 2.74 -2.06
N LEU A 58 0.81 3.96 -1.78
CA LEU A 58 0.00 4.72 -2.74
C LEU A 58 0.81 5.09 -4.00
N SER A 59 2.08 5.44 -3.83
CA SER A 59 2.98 5.75 -4.96
C SER A 59 3.21 4.52 -5.85
N LEU A 60 3.37 3.33 -5.26
CA LEU A 60 3.48 2.08 -5.99
C LEU A 60 2.19 1.79 -6.77
N LEU A 61 1.03 1.87 -6.13
CA LEU A 61 -0.27 1.66 -6.77
C LEU A 61 -0.53 2.62 -7.95
N GLN A 62 -0.07 3.87 -7.83
CA GLN A 62 -0.30 4.93 -8.82
C GLN A 62 0.86 5.11 -9.82
N ASN A 63 1.93 4.32 -9.74
CA ASN A 63 3.13 4.46 -10.57
C ASN A 63 3.83 5.82 -10.45
N LEU A 64 3.80 6.41 -9.25
CA LEU A 64 4.39 7.72 -8.97
C LEU A 64 5.76 7.56 -8.34
N ASN A 65 6.76 8.27 -8.88
CA ASN A 65 8.12 8.39 -8.32
C ASN A 65 8.67 7.06 -7.74
N LEU A 66 8.66 6.01 -8.57
CA LEU A 66 8.90 4.63 -8.13
C LEU A 66 10.22 4.45 -7.38
N GLY A 67 11.30 5.13 -7.80
CA GLY A 67 12.59 5.06 -7.09
C GLY A 67 12.48 5.54 -5.64
N ARG A 68 11.76 6.64 -5.40
CA ARG A 68 11.46 7.12 -4.05
C ARG A 68 10.55 6.15 -3.31
N ALA A 69 9.51 5.62 -3.96
CA ALA A 69 8.59 4.67 -3.34
C ALA A 69 9.30 3.38 -2.88
N PHE A 70 10.22 2.83 -3.69
CA PHE A 70 11.03 1.67 -3.33
C PHE A 70 11.91 1.94 -2.10
N THR A 71 12.56 3.10 -2.07
CA THR A 71 13.40 3.52 -0.94
C THR A 71 12.58 3.65 0.34
N LEU A 72 11.43 4.33 0.28
CA LEU A 72 10.55 4.51 1.42
C LEU A 72 10.01 3.18 1.97
N ALA A 73 9.56 2.27 1.10
CA ALA A 73 9.09 0.96 1.49
C ALA A 73 10.18 0.14 2.19
N GLN A 74 11.40 0.14 1.63
CA GLN A 74 12.54 -0.57 2.21
C GLN A 74 12.94 0.02 3.57
N ASP A 75 12.98 1.34 3.69
CA ASP A 75 13.37 2.02 4.93
C ASP A 75 12.36 1.75 6.05
N SER A 76 11.06 1.84 5.78
CA SER A 76 10.01 1.50 6.75
C SER A 76 10.11 0.04 7.19
N PHE A 77 10.30 -0.89 6.26
CA PHE A 77 10.50 -2.31 6.60
C PHE A 77 11.77 -2.54 7.44
N ARG A 78 12.88 -1.86 7.12
CA ARG A 78 14.12 -1.98 7.91
C ARG A 78 13.98 -1.42 9.32
N HIS A 79 13.21 -0.35 9.47
CA HIS A 79 12.93 0.28 10.76
C HIS A 79 12.17 -0.67 11.69
N ASP A 80 11.10 -1.30 11.19
CA ASP A 80 10.35 -2.32 11.93
C ASP A 80 9.95 -3.48 11.01
N ARG A 81 10.70 -4.58 11.11
CA ARG A 81 10.49 -5.81 10.32
C ARG A 81 9.34 -6.66 10.83
N ALA A 82 8.88 -6.42 12.06
CA ALA A 82 7.75 -7.14 12.67
C ALA A 82 6.42 -6.50 12.31
N ASN A 83 6.41 -5.21 11.93
CA ASN A 83 5.21 -4.53 11.48
C ASN A 83 4.65 -5.14 10.18
N PRO A 84 3.44 -5.72 10.20
CA PRO A 84 2.89 -6.41 9.04
C PRO A 84 2.52 -5.46 7.90
N TYR A 85 2.23 -4.18 8.18
CA TYR A 85 1.97 -3.19 7.13
C TYR A 85 3.24 -2.85 6.36
N TYR A 86 4.36 -2.62 7.07
CA TYR A 86 5.64 -2.29 6.43
C TYR A 86 6.16 -3.45 5.60
N ARG A 87 6.04 -4.67 6.12
CA ARG A 87 6.35 -5.90 5.41
C ARG A 87 5.51 -6.07 4.14
N THR A 88 4.20 -5.80 4.21
CA THR A 88 3.31 -5.87 3.06
C THR A 88 3.70 -4.89 1.96
N THR A 89 3.94 -3.61 2.32
CA THR A 89 4.35 -2.59 1.34
C THR A 89 5.70 -2.91 0.72
N TYR A 90 6.66 -3.42 1.50
CA TYR A 90 7.97 -3.81 0.97
C TYR A 90 7.88 -5.04 0.05
N ALA A 91 7.08 -6.05 0.40
CA ALA A 91 6.80 -7.17 -0.50
C ALA A 91 6.16 -6.68 -1.81
N PHE A 92 5.21 -5.76 -1.73
CA PHE A 92 4.63 -5.16 -2.93
C PHE A 92 5.67 -4.38 -3.74
N ALA A 93 6.56 -3.62 -3.10
CA ALA A 93 7.66 -2.94 -3.77
C ALA A 93 8.59 -3.91 -4.51
N LEU A 94 8.87 -5.09 -3.95
CA LEU A 94 9.64 -6.14 -4.61
C LEU A 94 8.90 -6.71 -5.83
N LEU A 95 7.60 -6.99 -5.70
CA LEU A 95 6.77 -7.40 -6.82
C LEU A 95 6.81 -6.37 -7.95
N ARG A 96 6.70 -5.09 -7.63
CA ARG A 96 6.79 -3.98 -8.60
C ARG A 96 8.16 -3.83 -9.27
N GLN A 97 9.19 -4.47 -8.74
CA GLN A 97 10.54 -4.58 -9.31
C GLN A 97 10.74 -5.92 -10.07
N ASN A 98 9.67 -6.66 -10.34
CA ASN A 98 9.71 -8.00 -10.96
C ASN A 98 10.46 -9.05 -10.12
N ARG A 99 10.52 -8.87 -8.80
CA ARG A 99 11.18 -9.78 -7.85
C ARG A 99 10.12 -10.59 -7.09
N ALA A 100 9.31 -11.35 -7.84
CA ALA A 100 8.12 -12.03 -7.32
C ALA A 100 8.46 -13.08 -6.24
N GLY A 101 9.53 -13.87 -6.42
CA GLY A 101 9.96 -14.87 -5.44
C GLY A 101 10.36 -14.22 -4.11
N GLU A 102 11.17 -13.16 -4.15
CA GLU A 102 11.57 -12.43 -2.93
C GLU A 102 10.37 -11.73 -2.27
N ALA A 103 9.41 -11.22 -3.06
CA ALA A 103 8.17 -10.68 -2.53
C ALA A 103 7.38 -11.74 -1.74
N LEU A 104 7.34 -12.97 -2.26
CA LEU A 104 6.66 -14.09 -1.62
C LEU A 104 7.31 -14.46 -0.29
N GLU A 105 8.65 -14.60 -0.26
CA GLU A 105 9.40 -14.88 0.98
C GLU A 105 9.15 -13.81 2.06
N ILE A 106 9.12 -12.54 1.67
CA ILE A 106 8.89 -11.44 2.62
C ILE A 106 7.47 -11.48 3.19
N ILE A 107 6.45 -11.70 2.37
CA ILE A 107 5.05 -11.63 2.81
C ILE A 107 4.60 -12.88 3.56
N GLU A 108 5.10 -14.07 3.22
CA GLU A 108 4.74 -15.33 3.90
C GLU A 108 5.31 -15.46 5.31
N ALA A 109 6.25 -14.59 5.68
CA ALA A 109 6.68 -14.45 7.08
C ALA A 109 5.61 -13.78 7.98
N ILE A 110 4.55 -13.21 7.42
CA ILE A 110 3.39 -12.71 8.18
C ILE A 110 2.53 -13.91 8.63
N PRO A 111 2.09 -13.97 9.91
CA PRO A 111 1.17 -14.99 10.37
C PRO A 111 -0.11 -15.09 9.51
N THR A 112 -0.57 -16.32 9.24
CA THR A 112 -1.71 -16.57 8.33
C THR A 112 -2.99 -15.82 8.73
N ASN A 113 -3.25 -15.66 10.03
CA ASN A 113 -4.41 -14.90 10.51
C ASN A 113 -4.37 -13.41 10.06
N GLN A 114 -3.17 -12.80 10.04
CA GLN A 114 -2.98 -11.43 9.57
C GLN A 114 -2.97 -11.32 8.04
N LEU A 115 -2.50 -12.35 7.31
CA LEU A 115 -2.57 -12.41 5.84
C LEU A 115 -4.01 -12.46 5.32
N ARG A 116 -4.94 -12.98 6.12
CA ARG A 116 -6.37 -13.05 5.78
C ARG A 116 -7.12 -11.74 6.00
N GLU A 117 -6.50 -10.73 6.60
CA GLU A 117 -7.12 -9.41 6.69
C GLU A 117 -7.31 -8.81 5.30
N PRO A 118 -8.48 -8.24 4.96
CA PRO A 118 -8.80 -7.82 3.59
C PRO A 118 -7.79 -6.84 2.97
N ASN A 119 -7.24 -5.93 3.79
CA ASN A 119 -6.23 -4.94 3.38
C ASN A 119 -4.85 -5.55 3.05
N ARG A 120 -4.57 -6.79 3.48
CA ARG A 120 -3.34 -7.55 3.18
C ARG A 120 -3.59 -8.62 2.12
N ALA A 121 -4.75 -9.26 2.18
CA ALA A 121 -5.12 -10.35 1.29
C ALA A 121 -5.03 -9.96 -0.19
N LEU A 122 -5.34 -8.71 -0.54
CA LEU A 122 -5.17 -8.20 -1.92
C LEU A 122 -3.72 -8.28 -2.39
N TYR A 123 -2.78 -7.73 -1.62
CA TYR A 123 -1.37 -7.70 -1.98
C TYR A 123 -0.77 -9.11 -1.99
N TYR A 124 -1.20 -9.95 -1.05
CA TYR A 124 -0.75 -11.33 -1.02
C TYR A 124 -1.27 -12.13 -2.23
N ALA A 125 -2.54 -11.96 -2.61
CA ALA A 125 -3.08 -12.56 -3.83
C ALA A 125 -2.32 -12.10 -5.09
N ALA A 126 -1.92 -10.82 -5.17
CA ALA A 126 -1.11 -10.31 -6.27
C ALA A 126 0.27 -10.99 -6.35
N ILE A 127 0.92 -11.17 -5.20
CA ILE A 127 2.22 -11.84 -5.11
C ILE A 127 2.09 -13.33 -5.45
N LEU A 128 1.05 -14.01 -4.96
CA LEU A 128 0.78 -15.41 -5.28
C LEU A 128 0.54 -15.61 -6.78
N ALA A 129 -0.27 -14.76 -7.41
CA ALA A 129 -0.52 -14.82 -8.85
C ALA A 129 0.76 -14.61 -9.67
N ALA A 130 1.63 -13.69 -9.25
CA ALA A 130 2.93 -13.46 -9.88
C ALA A 130 3.94 -14.60 -9.70
N ASN A 131 3.70 -15.51 -8.75
CA ASN A 131 4.47 -16.73 -8.56
C ASN A 131 3.70 -17.98 -9.06
N GLU A 132 2.74 -17.79 -9.98
CA GLU A 132 1.97 -18.88 -10.61
C GLU A 132 1.13 -19.73 -9.62
N ARG A 133 0.91 -19.26 -8.40
CA ARG A 133 0.09 -19.93 -7.36
C ARG A 133 -1.38 -19.55 -7.48
N ALA A 134 -1.99 -19.89 -8.62
CA ALA A 134 -3.32 -19.40 -9.01
C ALA A 134 -4.44 -19.75 -8.02
N GLU A 135 -4.48 -20.99 -7.50
CA GLU A 135 -5.53 -21.43 -6.57
C GLU A 135 -5.44 -20.70 -5.22
N ASP A 136 -4.24 -20.54 -4.67
CA ASP A 136 -4.03 -19.77 -3.43
C ASP A 136 -4.37 -18.29 -3.66
N ALA A 137 -3.91 -17.71 -4.78
CA ALA A 137 -4.21 -16.33 -5.13
C ALA A 137 -5.73 -16.09 -5.19
N ARG A 138 -6.49 -17.03 -5.79
CA ARG A 138 -7.95 -16.99 -5.84
C ARG A 138 -8.58 -17.04 -4.45
N ALA A 139 -8.07 -17.91 -3.57
CA ALA A 139 -8.58 -18.05 -2.21
C ALA A 139 -8.42 -16.74 -1.41
N TYR A 140 -7.26 -16.08 -1.48
CA TYR A 140 -7.04 -14.81 -0.80
C TYR A 140 -7.77 -13.64 -1.45
N LEU A 141 -7.82 -13.58 -2.79
CA LEU A 141 -8.57 -12.54 -3.49
C LEU A 141 -10.07 -12.58 -3.14
N GLY A 142 -10.65 -13.77 -2.91
CA GLY A 142 -12.04 -13.94 -2.48
C GLY A 142 -12.37 -13.37 -1.08
N LEU A 143 -11.37 -13.06 -0.26
CA LEU A 143 -11.54 -12.37 1.03
C LEU A 143 -11.71 -10.86 0.85
N VAL A 144 -11.37 -10.32 -0.32
CA VAL A 144 -11.38 -8.89 -0.60
C VAL A 144 -12.78 -8.48 -1.08
N ARG A 145 -13.21 -7.29 -0.65
CA ARG A 145 -14.46 -6.65 -1.08
C ARG A 145 -14.11 -5.39 -1.87
N PRO A 146 -14.14 -5.43 -3.23
CA PRO A 146 -13.68 -4.33 -4.08
C PRO A 146 -14.32 -2.97 -3.75
N GLU A 147 -15.58 -2.97 -3.33
CA GLU A 147 -16.35 -1.79 -2.91
C GLU A 147 -15.77 -1.06 -1.69
N ASN A 148 -14.91 -1.73 -0.92
CA ASN A 148 -14.24 -1.17 0.25
C ASN A 148 -12.84 -0.64 -0.03
N LEU A 149 -12.30 -0.91 -1.23
CA LEU A 149 -10.94 -0.55 -1.62
C LEU A 149 -10.84 0.88 -2.17
N PHE A 150 -9.63 1.44 -2.10
CA PHE A 150 -9.30 2.65 -2.86
C PHE A 150 -9.44 2.40 -4.37
N PRO A 151 -9.70 3.44 -5.19
CA PRO A 151 -9.78 3.28 -6.65
C PRO A 151 -8.56 2.61 -7.27
N ASP A 152 -7.36 2.86 -6.72
CA ASP A 152 -6.11 2.27 -7.21
C ASP A 152 -5.99 0.78 -6.84
N GLU A 153 -6.41 0.40 -5.64
CA GLU A 153 -6.48 -0.99 -5.20
C GLU A 153 -7.55 -1.79 -5.96
N GLN A 154 -8.67 -1.17 -6.34
CA GLN A 154 -9.66 -1.80 -7.23
C GLN A 154 -9.07 -2.13 -8.60
N ARG A 155 -8.19 -1.28 -9.13
CA ARG A 155 -7.46 -1.58 -10.38
C ARG A 155 -6.54 -2.78 -10.17
N LEU A 156 -5.77 -2.80 -9.07
CA LEU A 156 -4.93 -3.95 -8.73
C LEU A 156 -5.76 -5.23 -8.61
N HIS A 157 -6.88 -5.20 -7.89
CA HIS A 157 -7.78 -6.35 -7.74
C HIS A 157 -8.22 -6.92 -9.10
N ARG A 158 -8.64 -6.06 -10.04
CA ARG A 158 -9.01 -6.49 -11.40
C ARG A 158 -7.82 -7.10 -12.16
N THR A 159 -6.64 -6.50 -12.06
CA THR A 159 -5.42 -7.04 -12.67
C THR A 159 -5.09 -8.43 -12.14
N VAL A 160 -5.14 -8.62 -10.82
CA VAL A 160 -4.88 -9.93 -10.18
C VAL A 160 -5.93 -10.95 -10.61
N GLN A 161 -7.20 -10.56 -10.67
CA GLN A 161 -8.26 -11.44 -11.14
C GLN A 161 -8.01 -11.94 -12.58
N LEU A 162 -7.67 -11.04 -13.51
CA LEU A 162 -7.35 -11.41 -14.89
C LEU A 162 -6.13 -12.32 -14.98
N GLN A 163 -5.10 -12.06 -14.18
CA GLN A 163 -3.89 -12.90 -14.14
C GLN A 163 -4.20 -14.32 -13.66
N ILE A 164 -5.03 -14.47 -12.62
CA ILE A 164 -5.47 -15.78 -12.13
C ILE A 164 -6.24 -16.55 -13.22
N GLU A 165 -7.10 -15.86 -13.97
CA GLU A 165 -7.86 -16.46 -15.07
C GLU A 165 -6.95 -16.92 -16.21
N GLN A 166 -5.88 -16.20 -16.50
CA GLN A 166 -4.89 -16.57 -17.52
C GLN A 166 -4.08 -17.81 -17.14
N LEU A 167 -3.70 -17.95 -15.87
CA LEU A 167 -2.95 -19.11 -15.37
C LEU A 167 -3.74 -20.43 -15.37
N ARG A 168 -5.05 -20.37 -15.59
CA ARG A 168 -5.95 -21.54 -15.64
C ARG A 168 -6.13 -22.12 -17.05
N ASN A 169 -5.70 -21.40 -18.08
CA ASN A 169 -5.79 -21.81 -19.49
C ASN A 169 -4.44 -22.35 -19.97
#